data_AF-A0A134AJK4-F1
#
_entry.id   AF-A0A134AJK4-F1
#
_cell.length_a   1.000
_cell.length_b   1.000
_cell.length_c   1.000
_cell.angle_alpha   90.00
_cell.angle_beta   90.00
_cell.angle_gamma   90.00
#
_symmetry.space_group_name_H-M   'P 1'
#
loop_
_entity.id
_entity.type
_entity.pdbx_description
1 polymer ?
#
loop_
_entity_poly.entity_id
_entity_poly.type
_entity_poly.pdbx_seq_one_letter_code
_entity_poly.pdbx_strand_id
1 'polypeptide(L)' 'MMSKRKALRMKYEGDALPNGKKSVRTKTFQGIVPETDVDALKKVVEAFDSLTKKKATAAEVVEVMDLI' A
#
# COMPACT_ATOMS: atom_id res chain seq x y z
N MET A 1 -26.42 1.87 -3.48
CA MET A 1 -25.21 2.28 -2.73
C MET A 1 -24.02 2.17 -3.67
N MET A 2 -23.31 3.26 -3.97
CA MET A 2 -22.03 3.15 -4.66
C MET A 2 -21.03 2.55 -3.66
N SER A 3 -20.66 1.29 -3.85
CA SER A 3 -19.53 0.67 -3.17
C SER A 3 -18.31 1.56 -3.33
N LYS A 4 -17.83 2.12 -2.21
CA LYS A 4 -16.66 2.99 -2.18
C LYS A 4 -15.46 2.13 -2.55
N ARG A 5 -15.05 2.17 -3.82
CA ARG A 5 -13.89 1.41 -4.29
C ARG A 5 -12.68 1.79 -3.44
N LYS A 6 -12.11 0.81 -2.75
CA LYS A 6 -10.89 0.96 -1.94
C LYS A 6 -9.68 0.45 -2.71
N ALA A 7 -8.52 1.02 -2.43
CA ALA A 7 -7.24 0.59 -2.97
C ALA A 7 -6.22 0.38 -1.85
N LEU A 8 -5.35 -0.60 -2.04
CA LEU A 8 -4.19 -0.82 -1.18
C LEU A 8 -3.05 0.09 -1.62
N ARG A 9 -2.59 0.98 -0.76
CA ARG A 9 -1.40 1.79 -0.99
C ARG A 9 -0.27 1.24 -0.13
N MET A 10 0.78 0.73 -0.77
CA MET A 10 1.99 0.26 -0.11
C MET A 10 3.09 1.30 -0.26
N LYS A 11 3.77 1.61 0.85
CA LYS A 11 4.93 2.51 0.92
C LYS A 11 6.19 1.67 1.07
N TYR A 12 7.21 2.02 0.30
CA TYR A 12 8.50 1.36 0.30
C TYR A 12 9.59 2.40 0.53
N GLU A 13 10.66 1.96 1.20
CA GLU A 13 11.88 2.74 1.28
C GLU A 13 12.50 2.89 -0.12
N GLY A 14 12.72 4.13 -0.52
CA GLY A 14 13.39 4.50 -1.77
C GLY A 14 14.83 4.93 -1.53
N ASP A 15 15.43 5.56 -2.54
CA ASP A 15 16.82 5.99 -2.51
C ASP A 15 17.06 7.09 -1.47
N ALA A 16 18.29 7.16 -0.97
CA ALA A 16 18.75 8.23 -0.11
C ALA A 16 18.71 9.56 -0.87
N LEU A 17 18.05 10.56 -0.29
CA LEU A 17 17.97 11.91 -0.80
C LEU A 17 19.16 12.74 -0.31
N PRO A 18 19.51 13.84 -1.01
CA PRO A 18 20.62 14.72 -0.63
C PRO A 18 20.50 15.33 0.77
N ASN A 19 19.29 15.37 1.33
CA ASN A 19 19.00 15.90 2.67
C ASN A 19 19.13 14.83 3.78
N GLY A 20 19.68 13.65 3.48
CA GLY A 20 19.85 12.56 4.44
C GLY A 20 18.57 11.78 4.76
N LYS A 21 17.43 12.15 4.19
CA LYS A 21 16.17 11.37 4.30
C LYS A 21 16.14 10.32 3.21
N LYS A 22 15.40 9.23 3.43
CA LYS A 22 15.10 8.27 2.37
C LYS A 22 13.83 8.68 1.66
N SER A 23 13.82 8.61 0.34
CA SER A 23 12.59 8.81 -0.44
C SER A 23 11.59 7.69 -0.11
N VAL A 24 10.31 7.94 -0.32
CA VAL A 24 9.27 6.94 -0.16
C VAL A 24 8.69 6.65 -1.53
N ARG A 25 8.81 5.40 -1.98
CA ARG A 25 8.16 4.94 -3.22
C ARG A 25 6.80 4.39 -2.85
N THR A 26 5.77 4.84 -3.54
CA THR A 26 4.39 4.42 -3.26
C THR A 26 3.86 3.61 -4.44
N LYS A 27 3.23 2.47 -4.15
CA LYS A 27 2.53 1.67 -5.16
C LYS A 27 1.11 1.42 -4.71
N THR A 28 0.16 1.77 -5.57
CA THR A 28 -1.27 1.59 -5.31
C THR A 28 -1.79 0.42 -6.11
N PHE A 29 -2.52 -0.48 -5.45
CA PHE A 29 -3.18 -1.62 -6.06
C PHE A 29 -4.69 -1.49 -5.87
N GLN A 30 -5.41 -1.38 -6.99
CA GLN A 30 -6.88 -1.31 -6.99
C GLN A 30 -7.48 -2.72 -7.07
N GLY A 31 -8.62 -2.93 -6.41
CA GLY A 31 -9.36 -4.21 -6.50
C GLY A 31 -8.81 -5.38 -5.70
N ILE A 32 -7.74 -5.19 -4.91
CA ILE A 32 -7.14 -6.26 -4.07
C ILE A 32 -7.80 -6.35 -2.69
N VAL A 33 -8.39 -5.25 -2.18
CA VAL A 33 -8.87 -5.15 -0.80
C VAL A 33 -10.40 -5.18 -0.78
N PRO A 34 -11.03 -6.22 -0.18
CA PRO A 34 -12.46 -6.20 0.11
C PRO A 34 -12.78 -5.06 1.07
N GLU A 35 -13.99 -4.50 1.00
CA GLU A 35 -14.35 -3.23 1.67
C GLU A 35 -14.18 -3.20 3.20
N THR A 36 -13.87 -4.30 3.88
CA THR A 36 -14.20 -4.45 5.31
C THR A 36 -13.19 -5.12 6.24
N ASP A 37 -11.99 -5.57 5.82
CA ASP A 37 -11.16 -6.35 6.76
C ASP A 37 -9.67 -5.95 6.84
N VAL A 38 -9.28 -5.37 7.99
CA VAL A 38 -7.89 -4.99 8.34
C VAL A 38 -6.99 -6.23 8.44
N ASP A 39 -7.54 -7.39 8.79
CA ASP A 39 -6.75 -8.63 8.86
C ASP A 39 -6.47 -9.18 7.45
N ALA A 40 -7.39 -8.98 6.50
CA ALA A 40 -7.10 -9.27 5.09
C ALA A 40 -5.96 -8.39 4.55
N LEU A 41 -5.89 -7.13 4.97
CA LEU A 41 -4.79 -6.22 4.62
C LEU A 41 -3.43 -6.69 5.12
N LYS A 42 -3.34 -7.09 6.39
CA LYS A 42 -2.08 -7.64 6.93
C LYS A 42 -1.62 -8.85 6.13
N LYS A 43 -2.54 -9.78 5.82
CA LYS A 43 -2.23 -10.96 5.00
C LYS A 43 -1.77 -10.61 3.60
N VAL A 44 -2.39 -9.61 2.94
CA VAL A 44 -1.96 -9.15 1.62
C VAL A 44 -0.55 -8.55 1.67
N VAL A 45 -0.24 -7.77 2.70
CA VAL A 45 1.09 -7.17 2.89
C VAL A 45 2.13 -8.25 3.15
N GLU A 46 1.86 -9.20 4.05
CA GLU A 46 2.73 -10.34 4.32
C GLU A 46 2.96 -11.20 3.07
N ALA A 47 1.90 -11.47 2.29
CA ALA A 47 2.03 -12.18 1.02
C ALA A 47 2.87 -11.40 0.00
N PHE A 48 2.69 -10.08 -0.09
CA PHE A 48 3.51 -9.23 -0.96
C PHE A 48 4.99 -9.21 -0.54
N ASP A 49 5.26 -9.13 0.76
CA ASP A 49 6.60 -9.18 1.34
C ASP A 49 7.26 -10.56 1.17
N SER A 50 6.47 -11.64 1.14
CA SER A 50 6.97 -12.99 0.84
C SER A 50 7.28 -13.17 -0.65
N LEU A 51 6.49 -12.56 -1.53
CA LEU A 51 6.68 -12.63 -2.99
C LEU A 51 7.77 -11.69 -3.48
N THR A 52 7.98 -10.58 -2.80
CA THR A 52 8.97 -9.56 -3.14
C THR A 52 9.97 -9.43 -2.01
N LYS A 53 11.27 -9.63 -2.26
CA LYS A 53 12.34 -9.43 -1.26
C LYS A 53 12.47 -7.98 -0.76
N LYS A 54 11.47 -7.13 -1.03
CA LYS A 54 11.39 -5.72 -0.65
C LYS A 54 10.19 -5.54 0.25
N LYS A 55 10.45 -5.56 1.56
CA LYS A 55 9.41 -5.31 2.56
C LYS A 55 8.81 -3.91 2.37
N ALA A 56 7.49 -3.82 2.37
CA ALA A 56 6.83 -2.53 2.52
C ALA A 56 7.09 -1.99 3.93
N THR A 57 7.35 -0.68 4.02
CA THR A 57 7.53 0.01 5.30
C THR A 57 6.19 0.39 5.93
N ALA A 58 5.14 0.54 5.13
CA ALA A 58 3.77 0.74 5.58
C ALA A 58 2.77 0.33 4.50
N ALA A 59 1.55 0.02 4.92
CA ALA A 59 0.41 -0.22 4.04
C ALA A 59 -0.84 0.46 4.59
N GLU A 60 -1.58 1.12 3.72
CA GLU A 60 -2.81 1.83 4.08
C GLU A 60 -3.90 1.58 3.02
N VAL A 61 -5.15 1.61 3.47
CA VAL A 61 -6.30 1.58 2.58
C VAL A 61 -6.67 3.00 2.24
N VAL A 62 -6.74 3.32 0.95
CA VAL A 62 -7.19 4.64 0.48
C VAL A 62 -8.48 4.48 -0.31
N GLU A 63 -9.38 5.44 -0.19
CA GLU A 63 -10.53 5.49 -1.10
C GLU A 63 -10.00 5.84 -2.50
N VAL A 64 -10.53 5.21 -3.55
CA VAL A 64 -10.07 5.48 -4.92
C VAL A 64 -10.32 6.94 -5.32
N MET A 65 -11.29 7.60 -4.68
CA MET A 65 -11.52 9.04 -4.86
C MET A 65 -10.38 9.91 -4.32
N ASP A 66 -9.55 9.40 -3.39
CA ASP A 66 -8.38 10.11 -2.83
C ASP A 66 -7.09 9.89 -3.64
N LEU A 67 -7.20 9.32 -4.85
CA LEU A 67 -6.05 9.09 -5.77
C LEU A 67 -5.88 10.21 -6.82
N ILE A 68 -6.65 11.30 -6.72
CA ILE A 68 -6.61 12.46 -7.63
C ILE A 68 -5.53 13.45 -7.21
#